data_AF-A0A962VHA0-F1
#
_entry.id   AF-A0A962VHA0-F1
#
_cell.length_a   1.000
_cell.length_b   1.000
_cell.length_c   1.000
_cell.angle_alpha   90.00
_cell.angle_beta   90.00
_cell.angle_gamma   90.00
#
_symmetry.space_group_name_H-M   'P 1'
#
loop_
_entity.id
_entity.type
_entity.pdbx_description
1 polymer ?
#
loop_
_entity_poly.entity_id
_entity_poly.type
_entity_poly.pdbx_seq_one_letter_code
_entity_poly.pdbx_strand_id
1 'polypeptide(L)'
;MAIKVAINGYGRIGRNILRALYESGRNQDIQIVAVNDLGDANTNAHLTRYDTVHGRFQGEVSVSGDTMTVNGDAIKVFAERDPAKLPWGELGVDVVYECTGLFTSKAKAGAHLNGG
;
A
#
# COMPACT_ATOMS: atom_id res chain seq x y z
N MET A 1 -4.93 -11.83 15.58
CA MET A 1 -5.29 -11.80 14.14
C MET A 1 -4.79 -10.46 13.62
N ALA A 2 -3.96 -10.45 12.58
CA ALA A 2 -3.36 -9.22 12.08
C ALA A 2 -4.41 -8.36 11.37
N ILE A 3 -4.33 -7.04 11.53
CA ILE A 3 -5.17 -6.08 10.82
C ILE A 3 -4.67 -5.98 9.39
N LYS A 4 -5.55 -6.22 8.41
CA LYS A 4 -5.22 -6.11 6.98
C LYS A 4 -5.43 -4.68 6.50
N VAL A 5 -4.40 -4.13 5.89
CA VAL A 5 -4.34 -2.75 5.46
C VAL A 5 -4.13 -2.66 3.96
N ALA A 6 -4.86 -1.74 3.32
CA ALA A 6 -4.53 -1.24 1.99
C ALA A 6 -4.01 0.20 2.06
N ILE A 7 -3.11 0.57 1.15
CA ILE A 7 -2.62 1.95 1.01
C ILE A 7 -3.12 2.51 -0.32
N ASN A 8 -3.93 3.56 -0.29
CA ASN A 8 -4.32 4.29 -1.49
C ASN A 8 -3.42 5.52 -1.66
N GLY A 9 -2.66 5.58 -2.75
CA GLY A 9 -1.62 6.58 -2.98
C GLY A 9 -0.27 6.14 -2.42
N TYR A 10 0.59 5.59 -3.27
CA TYR A 10 1.91 5.07 -2.91
C TYR A 10 3.03 6.10 -3.13
N GLY A 11 2.70 7.36 -2.79
CA GLY A 11 3.62 8.48 -2.74
C GLY A 11 4.55 8.42 -1.52
N ARG A 12 5.15 9.56 -1.14
CA ARG A 12 6.12 9.60 -0.03
C ARG A 12 5.55 9.05 1.28
N ILE A 13 4.33 9.44 1.65
CA ILE A 13 3.70 8.98 2.91
C ILE A 13 3.35 7.50 2.83
N GLY A 14 2.72 7.04 1.74
CA GLY A 14 2.37 5.63 1.56
C GLY A 14 3.59 4.70 1.64
N ARG A 15 4.70 5.06 0.99
CA ARG A 15 5.96 4.29 1.08
C ARG A 15 6.55 4.30 2.49
N ASN A 16 6.49 5.43 3.19
CA ASN A 16 7.01 5.52 4.55
C ASN A 16 6.14 4.77 5.57
N ILE A 17 4.83 4.62 5.35
CA ILE A 17 3.99 3.73 6.15
C ILE A 17 4.47 2.29 6.02
N LEU A 18 4.69 1.82 4.79
CA LEU A 18 5.23 0.48 4.55
C LEU A 18 6.60 0.33 5.22
N ARG A 19 7.51 1.28 4.98
CA ARG A 19 8.84 1.28 5.59
C ARG A 19 8.79 1.19 7.11
N ALA A 20 8.00 2.05 7.76
CA ALA A 20 7.88 2.08 9.21
C ALA A 20 7.32 0.76 9.77
N LEU A 21 6.38 0.12 9.08
CA LEU A 21 5.85 -1.18 9.47
C LEU A 21 6.94 -2.26 9.50
N TYR A 22 7.72 -2.35 8.42
CA TYR A 22 8.77 -3.36 8.30
C TYR A 22 9.98 -3.08 9.19
N GLU A 23 10.42 -1.83 9.31
CA GLU A 23 11.56 -1.46 10.15
C GLU A 23 11.25 -1.57 11.65
N SER A 24 9.98 -1.44 12.05
CA SER A 24 9.55 -1.65 13.44
C SER A 24 9.26 -3.11 13.79
N GLY A 25 9.30 -4.04 12.81
CA GLY A 25 9.02 -5.45 13.03
C GLY A 25 7.56 -5.75 13.42
N ARG A 26 6.63 -4.87 13.07
CA ARG A 26 5.20 -4.99 13.45
C ARG A 26 4.33 -5.66 12.39
N ASN A 27 4.95 -6.30 11.40
CA ASN A 27 4.27 -7.01 10.32
C ASN A 27 3.45 -8.23 10.78
N GLN A 28 3.57 -8.64 12.06
CA GLN A 28 2.69 -9.64 12.68
C GLN A 28 1.39 -9.03 13.23
N ASP A 29 1.38 -7.73 13.56
CA ASP A 29 0.20 -7.00 14.05
C ASP A 29 -0.61 -6.42 12.89
N ILE A 30 0.08 -5.94 11.85
CA ILE A 30 -0.50 -5.25 10.69
C ILE A 30 0.08 -5.86 9.43
N GLN A 31 -0.77 -6.20 8.47
CA GLN A 31 -0.37 -6.73 7.17
C GLN A 31 -0.82 -5.78 6.06
N ILE A 32 0.13 -5.25 5.29
CA ILE A 32 -0.20 -4.50 4.07
C ILE A 32 -0.47 -5.53 2.98
N VAL A 33 -1.73 -5.66 2.56
CA VAL A 33 -2.15 -6.65 1.56
C VAL A 33 -2.27 -6.07 0.16
N ALA A 34 -2.43 -4.74 0.06
CA ALA A 34 -2.55 -4.04 -1.21
C ALA A 34 -2.05 -2.60 -1.16
N VAL A 35 -1.60 -2.12 -2.31
CA VAL A 35 -1.32 -0.72 -2.59
C VAL A 35 -2.01 -0.33 -3.89
N ASN A 36 -2.53 0.89 -3.98
CA ASN A 36 -3.04 1.47 -5.22
C ASN A 36 -2.25 2.73 -5.56
N ASP A 37 -1.66 2.77 -6.75
CA ASP A 37 -0.95 3.92 -7.29
C ASP A 37 -0.99 3.89 -8.82
N LEU A 38 -0.86 5.05 -9.48
CA LEU A 38 -0.86 5.10 -10.94
C LEU A 38 0.49 4.69 -11.55
N GLY A 39 1.55 4.60 -10.73
CA GLY A 39 2.81 3.98 -11.10
C GLY A 39 2.73 2.45 -11.09
N ASP A 40 3.44 1.80 -12.00
CA ASP A 40 3.52 0.35 -12.05
C ASP A 40 4.27 -0.26 -10.85
N ALA A 41 4.11 -1.57 -10.65
CA ALA A 41 4.72 -2.31 -9.54
C ALA A 41 6.26 -2.23 -9.52
N ASN A 42 6.93 -2.20 -10.66
CA ASN A 42 8.39 -2.09 -10.73
C ASN A 42 8.87 -0.71 -10.27
N THR A 43 8.17 0.34 -10.69
CA THR A 43 8.41 1.72 -10.25
C THR A 43 8.19 1.85 -8.74
N ASN A 44 7.08 1.33 -8.23
CA ASN A 44 6.77 1.34 -6.79
C ASN A 44 7.82 0.56 -5.97
N ALA A 45 8.26 -0.60 -6.46
CA ALA A 45 9.33 -1.37 -5.81
C ALA A 45 10.66 -0.63 -5.83
N HIS A 46 11.03 0.01 -6.94
CA HIS A 46 12.24 0.83 -7.02
C HIS A 46 12.21 1.96 -5.99
N LEU A 47 11.11 2.72 -5.93
CA LEU A 47 10.94 3.81 -4.98
C LEU A 47 10.82 3.36 -3.52
N THR A 48 10.45 2.10 -3.29
CA THR A 48 10.49 1.49 -1.95
C THR A 48 11.93 1.17 -1.55
N ARG A 49 12.76 0.65 -2.48
CA ARG A 49 14.18 0.33 -2.21
C ARG A 49 15.01 1.58 -1.97
N TYR A 50 14.72 2.67 -2.67
CA TYR A 50 15.55 3.87 -2.71
C TYR A 50 14.75 5.13 -2.38
N ASP A 51 15.02 5.71 -1.22
CA ASP A 51 14.52 7.03 -0.82
C ASP A 51 15.70 7.98 -0.57
N THR A 52 15.67 9.17 -1.15
CA THR A 52 16.77 10.15 -1.01
C THR A 52 16.88 10.72 0.41
N VAL A 53 15.76 10.88 1.11
CA VAL A 53 15.72 11.50 2.45
C VAL A 53 15.97 10.45 3.53
N HIS A 54 15.37 9.28 3.39
CA HIS A 54 15.42 8.22 4.40
C HIS A 54 16.46 7.13 4.07
N GLY A 55 17.13 7.21 2.93
CA GLY A 55 18.12 6.24 2.48
C GLY A 55 17.51 4.93 1.99
N ARG A 56 18.36 3.92 1.80
CA ARG A 56 17.97 2.60 1.30
C ARG A 56 17.12 1.84 2.32
N PHE A 57 16.02 1.26 1.84
CA PHE A 57 15.26 0.29 2.62
C PHE A 57 16.06 -1.01 2.72
N GLN A 58 16.18 -1.54 3.94
CA GLN A 58 17.02 -2.71 4.23
C GLN A 58 16.34 -4.04 3.91
N GLY A 59 15.02 -4.04 3.74
CA GLY A 59 14.27 -5.24 3.38
C GLY A 59 14.46 -5.65 1.92
N GLU A 60 14.23 -6.93 1.65
CA GLU A 60 14.17 -7.43 0.29
C GLU A 60 12.87 -6.98 -0.36
N VAL A 61 12.97 -6.44 -1.58
CA VAL A 61 11.81 -6.05 -2.39
C VAL A 61 11.96 -6.68 -3.76
N SER A 62 10.96 -7.43 -4.21
CA SER A 62 10.89 -8.03 -5.55
C SER A 62 9.51 -7.82 -6.16
N VAL A 63 9.38 -8.06 -7.47
CA VAL A 63 8.11 -7.88 -8.20
C VAL A 63 7.88 -9.09 -9.10
N SER A 64 6.65 -9.58 -9.10
CA SER A 64 6.15 -10.58 -10.04
C SER A 64 4.80 -10.12 -10.57
N GLY A 65 4.76 -9.66 -11.82
CA GLY A 65 3.56 -9.11 -12.43
C GLY A 65 3.01 -7.89 -11.68
N ASP A 66 1.79 -8.02 -11.16
CA ASP A 66 1.06 -7.02 -10.39
C ASP A 66 1.33 -7.10 -8.87
N THR A 67 2.28 -7.93 -8.45
CA THR A 67 2.52 -8.24 -7.04
C THR A 67 3.93 -7.79 -6.66
N MET A 68 4.01 -6.92 -5.65
CA MET A 68 5.26 -6.53 -5.01
C MET A 68 5.45 -7.37 -3.75
N THR A 69 6.59 -8.04 -3.62
CA THR A 69 6.91 -8.83 -2.43
C THR A 69 7.91 -8.07 -1.57
N VAL A 70 7.62 -7.90 -0.29
CA VAL A 70 8.49 -7.22 0.68
C VAL A 70 8.78 -8.16 1.85
N ASN A 71 10.05 -8.54 2.05
CA ASN A 71 10.46 -9.51 3.08
C ASN A 71 9.62 -10.82 3.08
N GLY A 72 9.19 -11.27 1.90
CA GLY A 72 8.35 -12.46 1.72
C GLY A 72 6.84 -12.20 1.75
N ASP A 73 6.39 -11.03 2.19
CA ASP A 73 4.97 -10.67 2.20
C ASP A 73 4.53 -10.21 0.81
N ALA A 74 3.49 -10.84 0.25
CA ALA A 74 2.95 -10.49 -1.06
C ALA A 74 1.94 -9.34 -0.96
N ILE A 75 2.18 -8.28 -1.72
CA ILE A 75 1.37 -7.05 -1.73
C ILE A 75 0.86 -6.81 -3.15
N LYS A 76 -0.47 -6.80 -3.32
CA LYS A 76 -1.09 -6.51 -4.61
C LYS A 76 -0.96 -5.04 -4.98
N VAL A 77 -0.56 -4.76 -6.21
CA VAL A 77 -0.42 -3.41 -6.76
C VAL A 77 -1.53 -3.16 -7.76
N PHE A 78 -2.37 -2.17 -7.47
CA PHE A 78 -3.44 -1.70 -8.34
C PHE A 78 -3.09 -0.35 -8.95
N ALA A 79 -3.72 -0.05 -10.09
CA ALA A 79 -3.64 1.25 -10.77
C ALA A 79 -5.05 1.72 -11.16
N GLU A 80 -5.91 1.94 -10.15
CA GLU A 80 -7.29 2.39 -10.30
C GLU A 80 -7.46 3.82 -9.78
N ARG A 81 -8.17 4.66 -10.55
CA ARG A 81 -8.43 6.07 -10.21
C ARG A 81 -9.65 6.25 -9.33
N ASP A 82 -10.62 5.35 -9.42
CA ASP A 82 -11.86 5.37 -8.66
C ASP A 82 -11.78 4.40 -7.47
N PRO A 83 -11.65 4.90 -6.22
CA PRO A 83 -11.51 4.04 -5.05
C PRO A 83 -12.67 3.07 -4.81
N ALA A 84 -13.85 3.35 -5.36
CA ALA A 84 -15.01 2.48 -5.25
C ALA A 84 -14.91 1.20 -6.10
N LYS A 85 -13.96 1.14 -7.04
CA LYS A 85 -13.71 -0.03 -7.89
C LYS A 85 -12.60 -0.93 -7.37
N LEU A 86 -11.91 -0.51 -6.32
CA LEU A 86 -10.85 -1.31 -5.73
C LEU A 86 -11.46 -2.46 -4.92
N PRO A 87 -10.96 -3.70 -5.07
CA PRO A 87 -11.60 -4.89 -4.52
C PRO A 87 -11.23 -5.12 -3.04
N TRP A 88 -11.46 -4.13 -2.18
CA TRP A 88 -11.09 -4.18 -0.76
C TRP A 88 -11.77 -5.31 -0.01
N GLY A 89 -13.07 -5.51 -0.25
CA GLY A 89 -13.85 -6.56 0.39
C GLY A 89 -13.34 -7.96 0.00
N GLU A 90 -12.96 -8.16 -1.26
CA GLU A 90 -12.41 -9.45 -1.74
C GLU A 90 -11.05 -9.76 -1.12
N LEU A 91 -10.24 -8.73 -0.88
CA LEU A 91 -8.93 -8.84 -0.22
C LEU A 91 -9.03 -8.95 1.30
N GLY A 92 -10.22 -8.69 1.86
CA GLY A 92 -10.49 -8.65 3.29
C GLY A 92 -9.73 -7.51 3.99
N VAL A 93 -9.71 -6.32 3.39
CA VAL A 93 -9.07 -5.14 3.97
C VAL A 93 -9.92 -4.62 5.14
N ASP A 94 -9.29 -4.42 6.29
CA ASP A 94 -9.94 -3.84 7.48
C ASP A 94 -9.82 -2.31 7.51
N VAL A 95 -8.69 -1.77 7.06
CA VAL A 95 -8.38 -0.35 7.09
C VAL A 95 -7.70 0.09 5.80
N VAL A 96 -8.18 1.20 5.21
CA VAL A 96 -7.49 1.86 4.10
C VAL A 96 -6.77 3.11 4.60
N TYR A 97 -5.47 3.20 4.33
CA TYR A 97 -4.72 4.45 4.47
C TYR A 97 -4.85 5.28 3.19
N GLU A 98 -5.72 6.28 3.21
CA GLU A 98 -5.90 7.25 2.14
C GLU A 98 -4.79 8.32 2.17
N CYS A 99 -3.81 8.16 1.27
CA CYS A 99 -2.57 8.94 1.19
C CYS A 99 -2.40 9.68 -0.16
N THR A 100 -3.42 9.70 -1.02
CA THR A 100 -3.38 10.40 -2.32
C THR A 100 -3.44 11.91 -2.18
N GLY A 101 -4.07 12.39 -1.10
CA GLY A 101 -4.43 13.82 -0.94
C GLY A 101 -5.65 14.26 -1.75
N LEU A 102 -6.31 13.36 -2.49
CA LEU A 102 -7.47 13.66 -3.34
C LEU A 102 -8.80 13.40 -2.64
N PHE A 103 -8.88 12.35 -1.82
CA PHE A 103 -10.10 11.88 -1.15
C PHE A 103 -10.14 12.30 0.33
N THR A 104 -9.93 13.59 0.60
CA THR A 104 -9.69 14.14 1.95
C THR A 104 -10.94 14.58 2.74
N SER A 105 -12.14 14.25 2.25
CA SER A 105 -13.39 14.52 2.97
C SER A 105 -14.11 13.21 3.27
N LYS A 106 -14.97 13.20 4.30
CA LYS A 106 -15.78 12.03 4.66
C LYS A 106 -16.52 11.45 3.45
N ALA A 107 -17.14 12.30 2.64
CA ALA A 107 -17.88 11.87 1.46
C ALA A 107 -16.97 11.23 0.39
N LYS A 108 -15.78 11.81 0.15
CA LYS A 108 -14.84 11.29 -0.84
C LYS A 108 -14.14 10.01 -0.38
N ALA A 109 -13.63 9.99 0.86
CA ALA A 109 -13.03 8.80 1.46
C ALA A 109 -14.04 7.65 1.61
N GLY A 110 -15.33 7.98 1.76
CA GLY A 110 -16.42 7.00 1.78
C GLY A 110 -16.49 6.12 0.53
N ALA A 111 -15.88 6.52 -0.59
CA ALA A 111 -15.76 5.66 -1.78
C ALA A 111 -15.05 4.33 -1.48
N HIS A 112 -14.10 4.29 -0.53
CA HIS A 112 -13.45 3.05 -0.13
C HIS A 112 -14.42 2.03 0.45
N LEU A 113 -15.42 2.48 1.22
CA LEU A 113 -16.44 1.60 1.82
C LEU A 113 -17.33 0.94 0.76
N ASN A 114 -17.43 1.54 -0.43
CA ASN A 114 -18.16 0.95 -1.54
C ASN A 114 -17.36 -0.17 -2.23
N GLY A 115 -16.02 -0.14 -2.14
CA GLY A 115 -15.14 -1.21 -2.59
C GLY A 115 -15.08 -2.41 -1.63
N GLY A 116 -15.77 -2.30 -0.48
CA GLY A 116 -15.75 -3.24 0.64
C GLY A 116 -14.78 -2.79 1.71
#